data_AF-X0X703-F1
#
_entry.id   AF-X0X703-F1
#
_cell.length_a   1.000
_cell.length_b   1.000
_cell.length_c   1.000
_cell.angle_alpha   90.00
_cell.angle_beta   90.00
_cell.angle_gamma   90.00
#
_symmetry.space_group_name_H-M   'P 1'
#
loop_
_entity.id
_entity.type
_entity.pdbx_description
1 polymer ?
#
loop_
_entity_poly.entity_id
_entity_poly.type
_entity_poly.pdbx_seq_one_letter_code
_entity_poly.pdbx_strand_id
1 'polypeptide(L)'
;MDSLLEEFQQVGRDLYAAGLVSSHGGNMSVRQGEGLIITSHGSRLGHLADRDLIDVRPGLEPRVEPSMDLGLHQAIYAAANEAEAVVHAHPRHAIALSLMGNEIR
;
A
#
# COMPACT_ATOMS: atom_id res chain seq x y z
N MET A 1 -1.26 -19.88 10.75
CA MET A 1 -1.50 -18.43 10.81
C MET A 1 -0.39 -17.86 9.99
N ASP A 2 -0.73 -17.30 8.84
CA ASP A 2 0.26 -16.81 7.88
C ASP A 2 0.93 -15.58 8.49
N SER A 3 2.20 -15.38 8.17
CA SER A 3 2.95 -14.20 8.57
C SER A 3 2.44 -12.97 7.80
N LEU A 4 2.61 -11.79 8.39
CA LEU A 4 2.23 -10.53 7.72
C LEU A 4 2.89 -10.38 6.33
N LEU A 5 4.14 -10.85 6.18
CA LEU A 5 4.83 -10.83 4.90
C LEU A 5 4.14 -11.73 3.87
N GLU A 6 3.68 -12.92 4.27
CA GLU A 6 2.96 -13.84 3.38
C GLU A 6 1.64 -13.23 2.89
N GLU A 7 0.92 -12.51 3.75
CA GLU A 7 -0.29 -11.77 3.36
C GLU A 7 0.01 -10.66 2.34
N PHE A 8 1.03 -9.83 2.61
CA PHE A 8 1.47 -8.79 1.67
C PHE A 8 1.89 -9.38 0.33
N GLN A 9 2.64 -10.47 0.34
CA GLN A 9 3.06 -11.18 -0.86
C GLN A 9 1.87 -11.76 -1.62
N GLN A 10 0.88 -12.32 -0.93
CA GLN A 10 -0.32 -12.87 -1.56
C GLN A 10 -1.13 -11.77 -2.24
N VAL A 11 -1.50 -10.72 -1.50
CA VAL A 11 -2.28 -9.59 -2.04
C VAL A 11 -1.52 -8.90 -3.18
N GLY A 12 -0.21 -8.68 -3.01
CA GLY A 12 0.63 -8.06 -4.04
C GLY A 12 0.70 -8.87 -5.34
N ARG A 13 0.79 -10.21 -5.24
CA ARG A 13 0.70 -11.11 -6.41
C ARG A 13 -0.66 -11.03 -7.08
N ASP A 14 -1.74 -11.02 -6.31
CA ASP A 14 -3.11 -10.96 -6.83
C ASP A 14 -3.39 -9.64 -7.56
N LEU A 15 -2.95 -8.51 -6.99
CA LEU A 15 -3.04 -7.18 -7.63
C LEU A 15 -2.29 -7.14 -8.96
N TYR A 16 -1.08 -7.72 -9.00
CA TYR A 16 -0.27 -7.78 -10.22
C TYR A 16 -0.90 -8.68 -11.27
N ALA A 17 -1.33 -9.89 -10.89
CA ALA A 17 -1.99 -10.84 -11.78
C ALA A 17 -3.30 -10.29 -12.37
N ALA A 18 -4.05 -9.51 -11.58
CA ALA A 18 -5.26 -8.82 -12.02
C ALA A 18 -4.97 -7.57 -12.89
N GLY A 19 -3.70 -7.19 -13.08
CA GLY A 19 -3.32 -6.00 -13.86
C GLY A 19 -3.72 -4.67 -13.20
N LEU A 20 -3.96 -4.68 -11.89
CA LEU A 20 -4.33 -3.50 -11.10
C LEU A 20 -3.10 -2.67 -10.73
N VAL A 21 -1.93 -3.30 -10.71
CA VAL A 21 -0.64 -2.65 -10.52
C VAL A 21 0.34 -3.11 -11.59
N SER A 22 1.38 -2.32 -11.79
CA SER A 22 2.49 -2.62 -12.71
C SER A 22 3.82 -2.59 -11.96
N SER A 23 4.93 -2.81 -12.66
CA SER A 23 6.33 -2.81 -12.16
C SER A 23 6.52 -2.29 -10.73
N HIS A 24 6.65 -0.97 -10.53
CA HIS A 24 6.84 -0.31 -9.22
C HIS A 24 5.63 0.55 -8.81
N GLY A 25 4.46 0.28 -9.39
CA GLY A 25 3.25 1.07 -9.16
C GLY A 25 2.42 0.50 -8.01
N GLY A 26 1.79 1.39 -7.23
CA GLY A 26 0.97 1.02 -6.09
C GLY A 26 1.78 0.84 -4.79
N ASN A 27 1.07 0.74 -3.67
CA ASN A 27 1.63 0.49 -2.36
C ASN A 27 0.55 -0.06 -1.42
N MET A 28 0.97 -0.70 -0.33
CA MET A 28 0.07 -1.31 0.64
C MET A 28 0.54 -0.98 2.05
N SER A 29 -0.39 -0.79 2.97
CA SER A 29 -0.08 -0.71 4.39
C SER A 29 -1.12 -1.40 5.27
N VAL A 30 -0.71 -1.72 6.49
CA VAL A 30 -1.59 -2.13 7.58
C VAL A 30 -1.34 -1.27 8.80
N ARG A 31 -2.38 -0.99 9.58
CA ARG A 31 -2.27 -0.29 10.86
C ARG A 31 -1.52 -1.16 11.87
N GLN A 32 -0.61 -0.56 12.64
CA GLN A 32 0.12 -1.25 13.70
C GLN A 32 0.37 -0.32 14.89
N GLY A 33 -0.37 -0.53 15.98
CA GLY A 33 -0.29 0.31 17.17
C GLY A 33 -0.57 1.78 16.85
N GLU A 34 0.36 2.66 17.22
CA GLU A 34 0.28 4.11 16.95
C GLU A 34 0.83 4.50 15.55
N GLY A 35 1.19 3.54 14.71
CA GLY A 35 1.64 3.79 13.34
C GLY A 35 1.19 2.70 12.38
N LEU A 36 2.06 2.32 11.45
CA LEU A 36 1.71 1.41 10.36
C LEU A 36 2.93 0.68 9.77
N ILE A 37 2.69 -0.47 9.16
CA ILE A 37 3.64 -1.13 8.26
C ILE A 37 3.24 -0.78 6.83
N ILE A 38 4.18 -0.28 6.02
CA ILE A 38 3.94 0.11 4.61
C ILE A 38 5.01 -0.46 3.69
N THR A 39 4.68 -0.69 2.42
CA THR A 39 5.67 -1.05 1.41
C THR A 39 6.69 0.08 1.19
N SER A 40 7.95 -0.28 0.94
CA SER A 40 9.06 0.66 0.68
C SER A 40 8.93 1.37 -0.66
N HIS A 41 9.63 2.50 -0.81
CA HIS A 41 9.74 3.19 -2.10
C HIS A 41 10.32 2.26 -3.18
N GLY A 42 9.71 2.26 -4.36
CA GLY A 42 10.16 1.43 -5.49
C GLY A 42 9.90 -0.07 -5.28
N SER A 43 9.07 -0.47 -4.33
CA SER A 43 8.62 -1.86 -4.17
C SER A 43 7.90 -2.37 -5.42
N ARG A 44 8.09 -3.66 -5.72
CA ARG A 44 7.33 -4.37 -6.76
C ARG A 44 6.31 -5.26 -6.07
N LEU A 45 5.05 -4.85 -6.01
CA LEU A 45 4.05 -5.54 -5.19
C LEU A 45 3.89 -7.03 -5.55
N GLY A 46 4.03 -7.39 -6.82
CA GLY A 46 3.99 -8.79 -7.24
C GLY A 46 5.15 -9.67 -6.75
N HIS A 47 6.21 -9.08 -6.18
CA HIS A 47 7.47 -9.75 -5.82
C HIS A 47 8.09 -9.20 -4.52
N LEU A 48 7.28 -8.97 -3.49
CA LEU A 48 7.73 -8.42 -2.22
C LEU A 48 8.66 -9.37 -1.45
N ALA A 49 9.64 -8.78 -0.77
CA ALA A 49 10.50 -9.43 0.21
C ALA A 49 10.39 -8.72 1.58
N ASP A 50 10.94 -9.33 2.63
CA ASP A 50 10.90 -8.81 4.00
C ASP A 50 11.37 -7.34 4.11
N ARG A 51 12.49 -7.02 3.44
CA ARG A 51 13.05 -5.66 3.39
C ARG A 51 12.12 -4.59 2.79
N ASP A 52 11.07 -5.02 2.09
CA ASP A 52 10.13 -4.13 1.43
C ASP A 52 9.00 -3.70 2.38
N LEU A 53 8.89 -4.27 3.58
CA LEU A 53 7.93 -3.87 4.61
C LEU A 53 8.61 -2.93 5.62
N ILE A 54 8.15 -1.68 5.67
CA ILE A 54 8.73 -0.61 6.47
C ILE A 54 7.80 -0.29 7.62
N ASP A 55 8.34 -0.40 8.83
CA ASP A 55 7.67 0.01 10.05
C ASP A 55 7.83 1.52 10.27
N VAL A 56 6.70 2.22 10.34
CA VAL A 56 6.63 3.66 10.53
C VAL A 56 5.81 3.96 11.79
N ARG A 57 6.52 4.37 12.85
CA ARG A 57 5.94 4.71 14.15
C ARG A 57 6.68 5.89 14.79
N PRO A 58 6.04 6.66 15.69
CA PRO A 58 6.70 7.77 16.38
C PRO A 58 8.02 7.36 17.04
N GLY A 59 9.09 8.13 16.82
CA GLY A 59 10.40 7.88 17.40
C GLY A 59 11.22 6.77 16.74
N LEU A 60 10.73 6.15 15.66
CA LEU A 60 11.48 5.17 14.87
C LEU A 60 11.89 5.78 13.54
N GLU A 61 13.19 5.89 13.31
CA GLU A 61 13.75 6.27 12.01
C GLU A 61 13.85 5.03 11.11
N PRO A 62 13.15 5.00 9.96
CA PRO A 62 13.15 3.85 9.07
C PRO A 62 14.52 3.70 8.37
N ARG A 63 15.01 2.46 8.26
CA ARG A 63 16.31 2.14 7.62
C ARG A 63 16.26 2.22 6.09
N VAL A 64 15.06 2.07 5.53
CA VAL A 64 14.77 2.11 4.10
C VAL A 64 13.60 3.05 3.92
N GLU A 65 13.63 3.84 2.84
CA GLU A 65 12.61 4.85 2.57
C GLU A 65 11.22 4.19 2.38
N PRO A 66 10.19 4.63 3.12
CA PRO A 66 8.82 4.16 2.92
C PRO A 66 8.25 4.66 1.58
N SER A 67 7.08 4.16 1.18
CA SER A 67 6.36 4.70 0.02
C SER A 67 6.21 6.22 0.07
N MET A 68 6.30 6.89 -1.09
CA MET A 68 6.03 8.33 -1.22
C MET A 68 4.59 8.69 -0.82
N ASP A 69 3.68 7.72 -0.87
CA ASP A 69 2.28 7.89 -0.48
C ASP A 69 2.03 7.67 1.02
N LEU A 70 3.09 7.56 1.85
CA LEU A 70 2.96 7.39 3.31
C LEU A 70 2.01 8.41 3.94
N GLY A 71 2.13 9.68 3.57
CA GLY A 71 1.26 10.75 4.09
C GLY A 71 -0.22 10.53 3.76
N LEU A 72 -0.53 9.96 2.60
CA LEU A 72 -1.91 9.61 2.22
C LEU A 72 -2.45 8.47 3.08
N HIS A 73 -1.64 7.43 3.34
CA HIS A 73 -2.05 6.31 4.19
C HIS A 73 -2.30 6.77 5.64
N GLN A 74 -1.43 7.63 6.18
CA GLN A 74 -1.62 8.24 7.50
C GLN A 74 -2.90 9.07 7.58
N ALA A 75 -3.18 9.87 6.55
CA ALA A 75 -4.42 10.66 6.48
C ALA A 75 -5.68 9.78 6.44
N ILE A 76 -5.66 8.68 5.67
CA ILE A 76 -6.77 7.71 5.62
C ILE A 76 -6.99 7.09 7.00
N TYR A 77 -5.93 6.62 7.66
CA TYR A 77 -6.05 6.04 9.00
C TYR A 77 -6.51 7.03 10.07
N ALA A 78 -6.18 8.32 9.93
CA ALA A 78 -6.66 9.36 10.82
C ALA A 78 -8.14 9.70 10.58
N ALA A 79 -8.59 9.68 9.32
CA ALA A 79 -9.96 10.01 8.95
C ALA A 79 -10.95 8.86 9.12
N ALA A 80 -10.51 7.62 8.87
CA ALA A 80 -11.31 6.40 8.97
C ALA A 80 -10.73 5.51 10.08
N ASN A 81 -11.27 5.64 11.29
CA ASN A 81 -10.73 4.97 12.47
C ASN A 81 -10.85 3.43 12.38
N GLU A 82 -11.87 2.92 11.69
CA GLU A 82 -12.05 1.48 11.44
C GLU A 82 -11.15 0.90 10.34
N ALA A 83 -10.42 1.72 9.58
CA ALA A 83 -9.54 1.19 8.54
C ALA A 83 -8.32 0.48 9.17
N GLU A 84 -8.15 -0.81 8.84
CA GLU A 84 -7.03 -1.65 9.29
C GLU A 84 -5.96 -1.87 8.21
N ALA A 85 -6.33 -1.71 6.93
CA ALA A 85 -5.44 -1.86 5.80
C ALA A 85 -5.79 -0.86 4.69
N VAL A 86 -4.78 -0.44 3.92
CA VAL A 86 -4.94 0.45 2.76
C VAL A 86 -4.15 -0.10 1.59
N VAL A 87 -4.78 -0.15 0.42
CA VAL A 87 -4.16 -0.54 -0.84
C VAL A 87 -4.32 0.61 -1.84
N HIS A 88 -3.19 1.11 -2.34
CA HIS A 88 -3.14 2.01 -3.48
C HIS A 88 -2.75 1.22 -4.74
N ALA A 89 -3.55 1.35 -5.80
CA ALA A 89 -3.35 0.65 -7.06
C ALA A 89 -3.63 1.58 -8.25
N HIS A 90 -3.26 1.12 -9.45
CA HIS A 90 -3.39 1.87 -10.71
C HIS A 90 -4.26 1.14 -11.76
N PRO A 91 -5.51 0.74 -11.44
CA PRO A 91 -6.38 0.10 -12.41
C PRO A 91 -6.69 1.03 -13.59
N ARG A 92 -6.34 0.59 -14.80
CA ARG A 92 -6.45 1.39 -16.03
C ARG A 92 -7.83 2.00 -16.25
N HIS A 93 -8.89 1.23 -15.98
CA HIS A 93 -10.26 1.69 -16.15
C HIS A 93 -10.64 2.78 -15.13
N ALA A 94 -10.24 2.64 -13.87
CA ALA A 94 -10.51 3.65 -12.85
C ALA A 94 -9.75 4.96 -13.14
N ILE A 95 -8.50 4.85 -13.59
CA ILE A 95 -7.70 6.03 -14.02
C ILE A 95 -8.36 6.71 -15.21
N ALA A 96 -8.80 5.95 -16.23
CA ALA A 96 -9.50 6.54 -17.36
C ALA A 96 -10.78 7.26 -16.93
N LEU A 97 -11.55 6.69 -16.01
CA LEU A 97 -12.76 7.32 -15.46
C LEU A 97 -12.44 8.58 -14.65
N SER A 98 -11.36 8.58 -13.84
CA SER A 98 -10.98 9.75 -13.04
C SER A 98 -10.59 10.95 -13.91
N LEU A 99 -10.06 10.71 -15.11
CA LEU A 99 -9.75 11.77 -16.08
C LEU A 99 -10.99 12.37 -16.75
N MET A 100 -12.12 11.64 -16.76
CA MET A 100 -13.38 12.13 -17.30
C MET A 100 -14.18 12.98 -16.29
N GLY A 101 -13.74 13.06 -15.03
CA GLY A 101 -14.36 13.91 -14.00
C GLY A 101 -15.76 13.46 -13.54
N ASN A 102 -16.19 12.26 -13.94
CA ASN A 102 -17.48 11.71 -13.56
C ASN A 102 -17.32 10.81 -12.33
N GLU A 103 -18.13 11.05 -11.30
CA GLU A 103 -18.28 10.13 -10.18
C GLU A 103 -18.84 8.79 -10.69
N ILE A 104 -18.26 7.69 -10.22
CA ILE A 104 -18.82 6.35 -10.44
C ILE A 104 -20.00 6.23 -9.48
N ARG A 105 -21.22 6.20 -10.02
CA ARG A 105 -22.46 5.97 -9.25
C ARG A 105 -22.83 4.50 -9.22
#